data_AF-A0A497L3G3-F1
#
_entry.id   AF-A0A497L3G3-F1
#
_cell.length_a   1.000
_cell.length_b   1.000
_cell.length_c   1.000
_cell.angle_alpha   90.00
_cell.angle_beta   90.00
_cell.angle_gamma   90.00
#
_symmetry.space_group_name_H-M   'P 1'
#
loop_
_entity.id
_entity.type
_entity.pdbx_description
1 polymer ?
#
loop_
_entity_poly.entity_id
_entity_poly.type
_entity_poly.pdbx_seq_one_letter_code
_entity_poly.pdbx_strand_id
1 'polypeptide(L)' 'MGFCRDEEKECKRRSKKCPYCERRIPVDAKYCPYCGTKL' A
#
# COMPACT_ATOMS: atom_id res chain seq x y z
N MET A 1 31.96 -16.63 -5.99
CA MET A 1 30.74 -17.46 -6.10
C MET A 1 29.61 -16.76 -5.35
N GLY A 2 28.55 -16.34 -6.08
CA GLY A 2 27.24 -15.83 -5.58
C GLY A 2 27.25 -14.45 -4.90
N PHE A 3 27.14 -13.32 -5.61
CA PHE A 3 25.94 -12.66 -6.19
C PHE A 3 24.83 -12.27 -5.18
N CYS A 4 24.76 -10.95 -4.92
CA CYS A 4 23.60 -10.08 -4.65
C CYS A 4 22.44 -10.69 -3.85
N ARG A 5 22.22 -10.24 -2.61
CA ARG A 5 20.97 -10.49 -1.88
C ARG A 5 20.37 -9.16 -1.44
N ASP A 6 19.59 -8.58 -2.35
CA ASP A 6 18.69 -7.45 -2.16
C ASP A 6 17.76 -7.74 -0.97
N GLU A 7 18.24 -7.36 0.20
CA GLU A 7 17.64 -7.68 1.47
C GLU A 7 16.48 -6.71 1.74
N GLU A 8 15.29 -7.30 1.75
CA GLU A 8 14.25 -6.99 2.72
C GLU A 8 13.69 -5.56 2.73
N LYS A 9 13.15 -5.13 1.58
CA LYS A 9 12.04 -4.15 1.61
C LYS A 9 10.81 -4.82 2.21
N GLU A 10 10.81 -4.78 3.54
CA GLU A 10 9.74 -5.12 4.46
C GLU A 10 8.38 -4.87 3.80
N CYS A 11 7.67 -5.98 3.60
CA CYS A 11 6.26 -6.09 3.24
C CYS A 11 5.38 -5.48 4.34
N LYS A 12 5.66 -4.25 4.78
CA LYS A 12 4.80 -3.51 5.68
C LYS A 12 3.68 -2.96 4.84
N ARG A 13 2.72 -3.87 4.60
CA ARG A 13 1.35 -3.62 4.14
C ARG A 13 0.63 -2.78 5.19
N ARG A 14 1.09 -1.56 5.42
CA ARG A 14 0.27 -0.58 6.10
C ARG A 14 -0.87 -0.30 5.11
N SER A 15 -2.06 -0.75 5.47
CA SER A 15 -3.26 -0.56 4.67
C SER A 15 -4.17 0.37 5.47
N LYS A 16 -4.53 1.52 4.91
CA LYS A 16 -5.47 2.48 5.52
C LYS A 16 -6.90 2.10 5.14
N LYS A 17 -7.86 2.50 5.97
CA LYS A 17 -9.27 2.52 5.57
C LYS A 17 -9.58 3.86 4.94
N CYS A 18 -10.28 3.83 3.81
CA CYS A 18 -10.83 5.03 3.22
C CYS A 18 -11.97 5.56 4.13
N PRO A 19 -11.99 6.83 4.57
CA PRO A 19 -13.11 7.38 5.33
C PRO A 19 -14.39 7.54 4.50
N TYR A 20 -14.29 7.58 3.17
CA TYR A 20 -15.46 7.70 2.28
C TYR A 20 -16.18 6.38 1.98
N CYS A 21 -15.43 5.30 1.73
CA CYS A 21 -16.00 4.02 1.31
C CYS A 21 -15.68 2.87 2.28
N GLU A 22 -14.91 3.15 3.33
CA GLU A 22 -14.53 2.23 4.41
C GLU A 22 -13.78 0.97 3.96
N ARG A 23 -13.41 0.90 2.67
CA ARG A 23 -12.56 -0.16 2.11
C ARG A 23 -11.14 -0.02 2.62
N ARG A 24 -10.48 -1.18 2.76
CA ARG A 24 -9.05 -1.26 2.99
C ARG A 24 -8.32 -1.00 1.69
N ILE A 25 -7.38 -0.06 1.71
CA ILE A 25 -6.51 0.29 0.60
C ILE A 25 -5.07 0.42 1.10
N PRO A 26 -4.05 0.19 0.27
CA PRO A 26 -2.66 0.33 0.70
C PRO A 26 -2.36 1.80 1.05
N VAL A 27 -1.57 2.07 2.09
CA VAL A 27 -1.22 3.46 2.45
C VAL A 27 -0.45 4.19 1.37
N ASP A 28 0.26 3.43 0.53
CA ASP A 28 0.99 3.94 -0.62
C ASP A 28 0.06 4.43 -1.75
N ALA A 29 -1.21 4.01 -1.73
CA ALA A 29 -2.19 4.53 -2.68
C ALA A 29 -2.57 5.97 -2.32
N LYS A 30 -2.25 6.89 -3.24
CA LYS A 30 -2.62 8.31 -3.21
C LYS A 30 -4.12 8.55 -3.47
N TYR A 31 -4.80 7.55 -4.01
CA TYR A 31 -6.21 7.61 -4.39
C TYR A 31 -6.89 6.25 -4.21
N CYS A 32 -8.17 6.30 -3.89
CA CYS A 32 -9.03 5.16 -3.70
C CYS A 32 -9.44 4.55 -5.06
N PRO A 33 -9.01 3.33 -5.43
CA PRO A 33 -9.46 2.70 -6.67
C PRO A 33 -10.96 2.33 -6.65
N TYR A 34 -11.56 2.26 -5.46
CA TYR A 34 -12.97 1.91 -5.29
C TYR A 34 -13.91 3.11 -5.39
N CYS A 35 -13.43 4.30 -5.05
CA CYS A 35 -14.28 5.48 -4.84
C CYS A 35 -13.78 6.74 -5.53
N GLY A 36 -12.56 6.73 -6.10
CA GLY A 36 -11.97 7.87 -6.79
C GLY A 36 -11.55 9.03 -5.87
N THR A 37 -11.76 8.91 -4.56
CA THR A 37 -11.36 9.96 -3.60
C THR A 37 -9.86 9.95 -3.35
N LYS A 38 -9.31 11.12 -3.05
CA LYS A 38 -7.89 11.30 -2.69
C LYS A 38 -7.71 10.96 -1.21
N LEU A 39 -6.77 10.07 -0.89
CA LEU A 39 -6.58 9.48 0.46
C LEU A 39 -5.21 9.72 1.05
#